data_AF-A0A9P9D1R4-F1
#
_entry.id   AF-A0A9P9D1R4-F1
#
_cell.length_a   1.000
_cell.length_b   1.000
_cell.length_c   1.000
_cell.angle_alpha   90.00
_cell.angle_beta   90.00
_cell.angle_gamma   90.00
#
_symmetry.space_group_name_H-M   'P 1'
#
loop_
_entity.id
_entity.type
_entity.pdbx_description
1 polymer ?
#
loop_
_entity_poly.entity_id
_entity_poly.type
_entity_poly.pdbx_seq_one_letter_code
_entity_poly.pdbx_strand_id
1 'polypeptide(L)'
;MKITSSISLALVPTIVSGHAIMQSFNGLAQGKGIYMPSDDSPIQDVNSQSMACNGPPVSGFRAPKDIINVQAGQEVTGAWLHTLSSTGPDQFADNKVIDSSHKGPLMVYMKKVDDALKNPSAGPGNGWFKIAHAGYQNGRWAVDDLISAGGVQKARIPTCIANGDYLLRFELLALHSASNRGQAQFYMECVSVRVSGGTGAKTPSTVSIPGTYKADDKGVLFNVWSAGNGKPYPNGQYPIPGPGVFTC
;
A
#
# COMPACT_ATOMS: atom_id res chain seq x y z
N MET A 1 -18.91 42.70 -43.40
CA MET A 1 -18.84 42.00 -42.10
C MET A 1 -18.65 40.51 -42.34
N LYS A 2 -17.46 39.97 -42.10
CA LYS A 2 -17.21 38.53 -42.04
C LYS A 2 -16.99 38.19 -40.56
N ILE A 3 -17.91 37.45 -39.95
CA ILE A 3 -17.80 37.00 -38.56
C ILE A 3 -17.09 35.65 -38.60
N THR A 4 -15.79 35.64 -38.32
CA THR A 4 -15.03 34.41 -38.07
C THR A 4 -15.31 33.97 -36.64
N SER A 5 -16.04 32.86 -36.50
CA SER A 5 -16.28 32.21 -35.21
C SER A 5 -15.09 31.31 -34.89
N SER A 6 -14.31 31.69 -33.88
CA SER A 6 -13.21 30.86 -33.37
C SER A 6 -13.79 29.80 -32.44
N ILE A 7 -13.75 28.53 -32.87
CA ILE A 7 -14.07 27.40 -32.01
C ILE A 7 -12.87 27.16 -31.10
N SER A 8 -12.97 27.56 -29.84
CA SER A 8 -12.01 27.20 -28.81
C SER A 8 -12.21 25.74 -28.42
N LEU A 9 -11.26 24.88 -28.81
CA LEU A 9 -11.20 23.49 -28.35
C LEU A 9 -10.78 23.50 -26.87
N ALA A 10 -11.73 23.38 -25.96
CA ALA A 10 -11.42 23.18 -24.55
C ALA A 10 -10.80 21.79 -24.37
N LEU A 11 -9.50 21.73 -24.07
CA LEU A 11 -8.88 20.51 -23.54
C LEU A 11 -9.54 20.22 -22.19
N VAL A 12 -10.36 19.16 -22.12
CA VAL A 12 -10.78 18.58 -20.85
C VAL A 12 -9.59 17.76 -20.33
N PRO A 13 -9.00 18.10 -19.17
CA PRO A 13 -7.93 17.29 -18.61
C PRO A 13 -8.50 15.91 -18.27
N THR A 14 -8.03 14.87 -18.95
CA THR A 14 -8.28 13.50 -18.52
C THR A 14 -7.51 13.29 -17.23
N ILE A 15 -8.23 13.12 -16.13
CA ILE A 15 -7.63 12.78 -14.83
C ILE A 15 -7.13 11.35 -14.97
N VAL A 16 -5.86 11.18 -15.31
CA VAL A 16 -5.22 9.85 -15.40
C VAL A 16 -5.07 9.34 -13.98
N SER A 17 -5.77 8.26 -13.67
CA SER A 17 -5.84 7.66 -12.34
C SER A 17 -4.58 6.84 -12.00
N GLY A 18 -3.40 7.44 -12.10
CA GLY A 18 -2.11 6.74 -12.02
C GLY A 18 -1.86 6.06 -10.68
N HIS A 19 -2.04 6.79 -9.58
CA HIS A 19 -1.50 6.47 -8.26
C HIS A 19 -2.62 6.13 -7.26
N ALA A 20 -2.28 5.77 -6.01
CA ALA A 20 -3.29 5.39 -5.01
C ALA A 20 -2.91 5.76 -3.57
N ILE A 21 -3.94 5.95 -2.74
CA ILE A 21 -3.88 6.17 -1.30
C ILE A 21 -4.78 5.15 -0.60
N MET A 22 -4.29 4.49 0.45
CA MET A 22 -5.16 3.72 1.34
C MET A 22 -5.95 4.67 2.23
N GLN A 23 -7.16 5.01 1.81
CA GLN A 23 -7.92 6.12 2.36
C GLN A 23 -8.78 5.76 3.59
N SER A 24 -9.11 4.48 3.80
CA SER A 24 -9.96 4.04 4.91
C SER A 24 -9.63 2.63 5.39
N PHE A 25 -9.86 2.39 6.68
CA PHE A 25 -9.62 1.12 7.35
C PHE A 25 -10.94 0.56 7.90
N ASN A 26 -11.24 -0.73 7.66
CA ASN A 26 -12.45 -1.41 8.15
C ASN A 26 -13.77 -0.68 7.84
N GLY A 27 -13.85 0.03 6.71
CA GLY A 27 -15.04 0.81 6.33
C GLY A 27 -15.33 2.03 7.21
N LEU A 28 -14.37 2.43 8.07
CA LEU A 28 -14.46 3.65 8.85
C LEU A 28 -14.36 4.90 7.96
N ALA A 29 -14.71 6.05 8.53
CA ALA A 29 -14.55 7.34 7.86
C ALA A 29 -13.11 7.55 7.35
N GLN A 30 -12.98 8.23 6.21
CA GLN A 30 -11.70 8.49 5.57
C GLN A 30 -10.67 9.08 6.56
N GLY A 31 -9.47 8.50 6.58
CA GLY A 31 -8.37 8.94 7.45
C GLY A 31 -8.49 8.56 8.93
N LYS A 32 -9.59 7.91 9.35
CA LYS A 32 -9.76 7.55 10.76
C LYS A 32 -8.72 6.52 11.19
N GLY A 33 -7.83 6.92 12.11
CA GLY A 33 -6.73 6.08 12.62
C GLY A 33 -5.57 5.89 11.64
N ILE A 34 -5.51 6.62 10.53
CA ILE A 34 -4.48 6.48 9.49
C ILE A 34 -3.55 7.69 9.54
N TYR A 35 -2.23 7.48 9.43
CA TYR A 35 -1.30 8.57 9.08
C TYR A 35 -1.46 8.88 7.60
N MET A 36 -2.25 9.91 7.30
CA MET A 36 -2.92 10.06 6.01
C MET A 36 -2.27 11.17 5.17
N PRO A 37 -1.73 10.89 3.97
CA PRO A 37 -1.25 11.92 3.04
C PRO A 37 -2.42 12.73 2.44
N SER A 38 -2.11 13.79 1.68
CA SER A 38 -3.07 14.40 0.74
C SER A 38 -2.70 14.19 -0.73
N ASP A 39 -1.52 13.62 -0.97
CA ASP A 39 -0.89 13.42 -2.26
C ASP A 39 -0.65 11.92 -2.44
N ASP A 40 -0.86 11.42 -3.66
CA ASP A 40 -0.78 10.00 -3.99
C ASP A 40 0.60 9.60 -4.54
N SER A 41 1.62 10.46 -4.48
CA SER A 41 2.96 10.14 -4.98
C SER A 41 3.58 8.96 -4.22
N PRO A 42 4.39 8.13 -4.90
CA PRO A 42 5.02 6.98 -4.28
C PRO A 42 6.30 7.37 -3.53
N ILE A 43 6.70 6.52 -2.59
CA ILE A 43 8.06 6.49 -2.07
C ILE A 43 8.89 5.56 -2.96
N GLN A 44 10.06 6.01 -3.42
CA GLN A 44 10.98 5.19 -4.23
C GLN A 44 12.32 4.90 -3.53
N ASP A 45 12.75 5.77 -2.61
CA ASP A 45 13.95 5.55 -1.81
C ASP A 45 13.68 4.59 -0.65
N VAL A 46 14.10 3.34 -0.82
CA VAL A 46 13.99 2.27 0.19
C VAL A 46 14.76 2.53 1.49
N ASN A 47 15.69 3.49 1.50
CA ASN A 47 16.45 3.87 2.68
C ASN A 47 15.81 5.05 3.44
N SER A 48 14.77 5.67 2.89
CA SER A 48 14.08 6.79 3.54
C SER A 48 13.30 6.32 4.77
N GLN A 49 13.23 7.18 5.80
CA GLN A 49 12.37 6.95 6.95
C GLN A 49 10.88 6.88 6.55
N SER A 50 10.51 7.58 5.47
CA SER A 50 9.17 7.56 4.88
C SER A 50 8.78 6.17 4.36
N MET A 51 9.72 5.24 4.15
CA MET A 51 9.40 3.87 3.72
C MET A 51 8.56 3.10 4.77
N ALA A 52 8.63 3.50 6.04
CA ALA A 52 7.87 2.85 7.11
C ALA A 52 6.37 3.11 7.00
N CYS A 53 5.96 4.39 7.00
CA CYS A 53 4.56 4.77 7.12
C CYS A 53 4.14 5.88 6.14
N ASN A 54 4.89 6.06 5.05
CA ASN A 54 4.85 7.26 4.20
C ASN A 54 5.42 8.49 4.92
N GLY A 55 5.62 9.57 4.18
CA GLY A 55 6.23 10.79 4.68
C GLY A 55 6.84 11.64 3.56
N PRO A 56 7.61 12.68 3.89
CA PRO A 56 8.31 13.49 2.89
C PRO A 56 9.10 12.61 1.89
N PRO A 57 9.11 12.95 0.59
CA PRO A 57 8.62 14.18 -0.02
C PRO A 57 7.10 14.24 -0.28
N VAL A 58 6.35 13.15 -0.04
CA VAL A 58 4.88 13.19 -0.09
C VAL A 58 4.38 14.22 0.92
N SER A 59 3.25 14.87 0.65
CA SER A 59 2.81 16.06 1.40
C SER A 59 1.40 15.93 1.98
N GLY A 60 1.05 16.91 2.84
CA GLY A 60 -0.29 17.06 3.43
C GLY A 60 -0.69 16.00 4.45
N PHE A 61 0.30 15.44 5.14
CA PHE A 61 0.08 14.42 6.15
C PHE A 61 -0.74 14.91 7.35
N ARG A 62 -1.73 14.09 7.73
CA ARG A 62 -2.52 14.26 8.97
C ARG A 62 -2.20 13.12 9.92
N ALA A 63 -1.79 13.48 11.14
CA ALA A 63 -1.56 12.51 12.21
C ALA A 63 -2.88 11.79 12.60
N PRO A 64 -2.83 10.49 12.88
CA PRO A 64 -3.99 9.79 13.39
C PRO A 64 -4.37 10.34 14.77
N LYS A 65 -5.67 10.52 15.00
CA LYS A 65 -6.23 10.95 16.31
C LYS A 65 -6.85 9.80 17.10
N ASP A 66 -7.08 8.68 16.42
CA ASP A 66 -7.78 7.53 16.94
C ASP A 66 -6.86 6.30 16.92
N ILE A 67 -7.01 5.45 17.93
CA ILE A 67 -6.48 4.08 17.91
C ILE A 67 -7.66 3.15 17.65
N ILE A 68 -7.61 2.37 16.57
CA ILE A 68 -8.69 1.48 16.18
C ILE A 68 -8.56 0.14 16.91
N ASN A 69 -9.57 -0.24 17.69
CA ASN A 69 -9.59 -1.53 18.36
C ASN A 69 -9.81 -2.66 17.33
N VAL A 70 -8.98 -3.69 17.40
CA VAL A 70 -9.10 -4.90 16.59
C VAL A 70 -8.93 -6.14 17.46
N GLN A 71 -9.60 -7.24 17.09
CA GLN A 71 -9.43 -8.52 17.78
C GLN A 71 -8.34 -9.35 17.09
N ALA A 72 -7.56 -10.08 17.86
CA ALA A 72 -6.71 -11.13 17.32
C ALA A 72 -7.59 -12.16 16.60
N GLY A 73 -7.18 -12.58 15.40
CA GLY A 73 -7.98 -13.42 14.50
C GLY A 73 -8.96 -12.67 13.60
N GLN A 74 -9.21 -11.37 13.83
CA GLN A 74 -10.10 -10.56 12.98
C GLN A 74 -9.53 -10.40 11.56
N GLU A 75 -10.40 -10.50 10.56
CA GLU A 75 -10.10 -10.00 9.21
C GLU A 75 -10.29 -8.48 9.19
N VAL A 76 -9.26 -7.77 8.76
CA VAL A 76 -9.23 -6.31 8.64
C VAL A 76 -9.02 -5.92 7.18
N THR A 77 -9.52 -4.74 6.82
CA THR A 77 -9.49 -4.25 5.44
C THR A 77 -8.87 -2.85 5.33
N GLY A 78 -8.09 -2.65 4.28
CA GLY A 78 -7.67 -1.34 3.81
C GLY A 78 -8.26 -1.06 2.44
N ALA A 79 -8.89 0.11 2.26
CA ALA A 79 -9.47 0.51 0.99
C ALA A 79 -8.56 1.52 0.28
N TRP A 80 -8.05 1.11 -0.88
CA TRP A 80 -7.21 1.90 -1.78
C TRP A 80 -8.06 2.57 -2.84
N LEU A 81 -7.91 3.89 -3.01
CA LEU A 81 -8.46 4.64 -4.12
C LEU A 81 -7.43 5.64 -4.66
N HIS A 82 -7.67 6.16 -5.86
CA HIS A 82 -6.71 7.00 -6.57
C HIS A 82 -6.34 8.26 -5.77
N THR A 83 -7.37 9.01 -5.37
CA THR A 83 -7.21 10.23 -4.56
C THR A 83 -8.18 10.23 -3.39
N LEU A 84 -7.99 11.17 -2.45
CA LEU A 84 -8.93 11.37 -1.34
C LEU A 84 -10.34 11.85 -1.79
N SER A 85 -10.48 12.40 -2.99
CA SER A 85 -11.79 12.78 -3.55
C SER A 85 -12.46 11.63 -4.31
N SER A 86 -11.73 10.52 -4.53
CA SER A 86 -12.27 9.35 -5.19
C SER A 86 -13.32 8.69 -4.30
N THR A 87 -14.51 8.50 -4.85
CA THR A 87 -15.61 7.77 -4.20
C THR A 87 -16.02 6.63 -5.11
N GLY A 88 -16.28 5.45 -4.54
CA GLY A 88 -16.83 4.23 -5.18
C GLY A 88 -16.39 3.98 -6.64
N PRO A 89 -15.55 2.98 -6.94
CA PRO A 89 -15.13 2.71 -8.32
C PRO A 89 -16.36 2.57 -9.21
N ASP A 90 -16.64 3.57 -10.05
CA ASP A 90 -17.67 3.45 -11.06
C ASP A 90 -17.00 2.86 -12.31
N GLN A 91 -17.78 2.11 -13.07
CA GLN A 91 -17.32 1.40 -14.26
C GLN A 91 -16.89 2.31 -15.42
N PHE A 92 -16.95 3.64 -15.24
CA PHE A 92 -16.72 4.64 -16.28
C PHE A 92 -15.47 5.49 -16.04
N ALA A 93 -14.98 5.57 -14.80
CA ALA A 93 -13.67 6.10 -14.47
C ALA A 93 -12.64 4.98 -14.63
N ASP A 94 -11.60 5.23 -15.43
CA ASP A 94 -10.66 4.21 -15.96
C ASP A 94 -9.87 3.43 -14.89
N ASN A 95 -10.06 3.75 -13.59
CA ASN A 95 -10.12 2.82 -12.45
C ASN A 95 -9.86 3.60 -11.14
N LYS A 96 -10.90 3.94 -10.37
CA LYS A 96 -10.76 4.77 -9.16
C LYS A 96 -9.92 4.14 -8.03
N VAL A 97 -9.36 2.95 -8.22
CA VAL A 97 -8.42 2.30 -7.30
C VAL A 97 -6.98 2.76 -7.56
N ILE A 98 -6.42 2.35 -8.70
CA ILE A 98 -5.05 2.63 -9.19
C ILE A 98 -4.99 2.29 -10.68
N ASP A 99 -4.12 2.92 -11.46
CA ASP A 99 -4.03 2.61 -12.89
C ASP A 99 -3.65 1.14 -13.10
N SER A 100 -4.29 0.48 -14.07
CA SER A 100 -4.10 -0.95 -14.29
C SER A 100 -2.66 -1.30 -14.70
N SER A 101 -1.84 -0.35 -15.14
CA SER A 101 -0.41 -0.56 -15.39
C SER A 101 0.39 -0.84 -14.13
N HIS A 102 -0.08 -0.44 -12.94
CA HIS A 102 0.65 -0.53 -11.66
C HIS A 102 0.70 -1.95 -11.09
N LYS A 103 1.02 -2.93 -11.93
CA LYS A 103 1.19 -4.34 -11.56
C LYS A 103 2.22 -4.48 -10.45
N GLY A 104 1.92 -5.36 -9.51
CA GLY A 104 2.85 -5.72 -8.45
C GLY A 104 2.16 -6.37 -7.24
N PRO A 105 2.93 -6.65 -6.17
CA PRO A 105 2.42 -7.29 -4.98
C PRO A 105 1.70 -6.33 -4.04
N LEU A 106 0.96 -6.93 -3.11
CA LEU A 106 0.41 -6.28 -1.94
C LEU A 106 0.95 -6.96 -0.68
N MET A 107 1.28 -6.19 0.34
CA MET A 107 1.80 -6.70 1.61
C MET A 107 1.14 -6.00 2.79
N VAL A 108 1.08 -6.69 3.92
CA VAL A 108 0.64 -6.10 5.19
C VAL A 108 1.60 -6.50 6.30
N TYR A 109 2.04 -5.52 7.07
CA TYR A 109 2.95 -5.68 8.20
C TYR A 109 2.35 -5.14 9.49
N MET A 110 2.79 -5.67 10.61
CA MET A 110 2.50 -5.12 11.93
C MET A 110 3.81 -4.80 12.66
N LYS A 111 3.78 -3.77 13.52
CA LYS A 111 4.85 -3.43 14.46
C LYS A 111 4.26 -3.11 15.82
N LYS A 112 4.68 -3.84 16.85
CA LYS A 112 4.31 -3.52 18.24
C LYS A 112 4.95 -2.19 18.61
N VAL A 113 4.17 -1.29 19.22
CA VAL A 113 4.64 0.01 19.72
C VAL A 113 4.12 0.27 21.12
N ASP A 114 4.72 1.24 21.81
CA ASP A 114 4.26 1.67 23.13
C ASP A 114 3.02 2.57 23.04
N ASP A 115 2.96 3.40 22.00
CA ASP A 115 1.85 4.33 21.73
C ASP A 115 1.63 4.44 20.22
N ALA A 116 0.49 3.94 19.74
CA ALA A 116 0.15 3.98 18.33
C ALA A 116 -0.15 5.39 17.79
N LEU A 117 -0.38 6.39 18.65
CA LEU A 117 -0.58 7.79 18.23
C LEU A 117 0.72 8.52 17.90
N LYS A 118 1.89 7.94 18.22
CA LYS A 118 3.20 8.45 17.75
C LYS A 118 3.50 8.10 16.29
N ASN A 119 2.51 7.69 15.51
CA ASN A 119 2.64 7.47 14.07
C ASN A 119 2.78 8.84 13.34
N PRO A 120 3.86 9.09 12.57
CA PRO A 120 4.77 8.11 11.98
C PRO A 120 6.09 7.93 12.70
N SER A 121 6.44 8.71 13.73
CA SER A 121 7.75 8.63 14.39
C SER A 121 8.02 7.27 15.04
N ALA A 122 6.98 6.54 15.45
CA ALA A 122 7.09 5.16 15.93
C ALA A 122 7.25 4.12 14.81
N GLY A 123 7.06 4.49 13.54
CA GLY A 123 7.13 3.60 12.38
C GLY A 123 8.55 3.15 12.03
N PRO A 124 9.48 4.07 11.73
CA PRO A 124 10.88 3.78 11.45
C PRO A 124 11.58 2.78 12.37
N GLY A 125 12.48 1.99 11.79
CA GLY A 125 13.38 1.08 12.49
C GLY A 125 12.82 -0.33 12.66
N ASN A 126 13.45 -1.10 13.57
CA ASN A 126 13.13 -2.52 13.80
C ASN A 126 11.75 -2.71 14.43
N GLY A 127 11.18 -3.90 14.28
CA GLY A 127 9.94 -4.33 14.93
C GLY A 127 8.84 -4.76 13.98
N TRP A 128 9.04 -4.62 12.67
CA TRP A 128 8.05 -5.00 11.66
C TRP A 128 8.08 -6.50 11.41
N PHE A 129 6.90 -7.11 11.32
CA PHE A 129 6.72 -8.50 10.86
C PHE A 129 5.57 -8.55 9.86
N LYS A 130 5.72 -9.36 8.81
CA LYS A 130 4.73 -9.47 7.74
C LYS A 130 3.60 -10.40 8.19
N ILE A 131 2.34 -10.00 7.98
CA ILE A 131 1.15 -10.82 8.32
C ILE A 131 0.37 -11.29 7.10
N ALA A 132 0.58 -10.65 5.94
CA ALA A 132 -0.02 -11.07 4.68
C ALA A 132 0.83 -10.60 3.49
N HIS A 133 0.77 -11.36 2.39
CA HIS A 133 1.17 -10.88 1.08
C HIS A 133 0.42 -11.58 -0.04
N ALA A 134 0.33 -10.92 -1.18
CA ALA A 134 -0.04 -11.51 -2.46
C ALA A 134 0.91 -10.95 -3.53
N GLY A 135 1.31 -11.79 -4.49
CA GLY A 135 2.27 -11.44 -5.54
C GLY A 135 1.73 -11.72 -6.92
N TYR A 136 2.56 -12.34 -7.76
CA TYR A 136 2.15 -12.82 -9.08
C TYR A 136 1.81 -14.31 -9.03
N GLN A 137 0.57 -14.67 -9.36
CA GLN A 137 0.10 -16.06 -9.35
C GLN A 137 -0.95 -16.28 -10.43
N ASN A 138 -0.92 -17.43 -11.10
CA ASN A 138 -1.92 -17.84 -12.10
C ASN A 138 -2.18 -16.78 -13.20
N GLY A 139 -1.13 -16.10 -13.66
CA GLY A 139 -1.25 -15.08 -14.70
C GLY A 139 -1.74 -13.71 -14.23
N ARG A 140 -1.98 -13.52 -12.93
CA ARG A 140 -2.54 -12.28 -12.35
C ARG A 140 -1.63 -11.72 -11.25
N TRP A 141 -1.58 -10.40 -11.15
CA TRP A 141 -0.96 -9.68 -10.04
C TRP A 141 -1.95 -9.43 -8.93
N ALA A 142 -1.45 -9.30 -7.70
CA ALA A 142 -2.25 -8.88 -6.56
C ALA A 142 -2.98 -7.54 -6.80
N VAL A 143 -2.38 -6.62 -7.56
CA VAL A 143 -3.06 -5.38 -7.99
C VAL A 143 -4.25 -5.66 -8.92
N ASP A 144 -4.20 -6.66 -9.81
CA ASP A 144 -5.37 -7.01 -10.63
C ASP A 144 -6.56 -7.44 -9.75
N ASP A 145 -6.27 -8.19 -8.69
CA ASP A 145 -7.27 -8.67 -7.75
C ASP A 145 -7.76 -7.53 -6.83
N LEU A 146 -6.89 -6.60 -6.45
CA LEU A 146 -7.27 -5.38 -5.71
C LEU A 146 -8.29 -4.56 -6.49
N ILE A 147 -8.00 -4.32 -7.77
CA ILE A 147 -8.87 -3.58 -8.69
C ILE A 147 -10.21 -4.31 -8.81
N SER A 148 -10.17 -5.63 -9.04
CA SER A 148 -11.38 -6.47 -9.16
C SER A 148 -12.20 -6.49 -7.85
N ALA A 149 -11.56 -6.31 -6.70
CA ALA A 149 -12.18 -6.23 -5.38
C ALA A 149 -12.59 -4.80 -4.98
N GLY A 150 -12.58 -3.84 -5.92
CA GLY A 150 -12.97 -2.46 -5.66
C GLY A 150 -12.04 -1.71 -4.70
N GLY A 151 -10.75 -2.07 -4.69
CA GLY A 151 -9.72 -1.42 -3.86
C GLY A 151 -9.56 -2.02 -2.47
N VAL A 152 -10.27 -3.11 -2.14
CA VAL A 152 -10.24 -3.69 -0.80
C VAL A 152 -9.10 -4.71 -0.65
N GLN A 153 -8.05 -4.33 0.08
CA GLN A 153 -7.00 -5.24 0.52
C GLN A 153 -7.37 -5.83 1.89
N LYS A 154 -7.19 -7.15 2.06
CA LYS A 154 -7.53 -7.87 3.28
C LYS A 154 -6.29 -8.42 3.99
N ALA A 155 -6.32 -8.46 5.31
CA ALA A 155 -5.36 -9.20 6.12
C ALA A 155 -6.03 -9.74 7.38
N ARG A 156 -5.45 -10.78 7.99
CA ARG A 156 -5.94 -11.33 9.26
C ARG A 156 -4.95 -11.00 10.38
N ILE A 157 -5.44 -10.42 11.47
CA ILE A 157 -4.63 -10.20 12.66
C ILE A 157 -4.26 -11.57 13.25
N PRO A 158 -2.97 -11.90 13.48
CA PRO A 158 -2.60 -13.19 14.05
C PRO A 158 -3.22 -13.40 15.44
N THR A 159 -3.65 -14.62 15.76
CA THR A 159 -4.29 -14.96 17.06
C THR A 159 -3.29 -15.07 18.21
N CYS A 160 -2.02 -15.31 17.90
CA CYS A 160 -0.97 -15.69 18.84
C CYS A 160 -0.01 -14.57 19.24
N ILE A 161 -0.20 -13.35 18.70
CA ILE A 161 0.59 -12.18 19.11
C ILE A 161 0.11 -11.62 20.44
N ALA A 162 0.96 -10.82 21.08
CA ALA A 162 0.60 -10.13 22.33
C ALA A 162 -0.45 -9.03 22.09
N ASN A 163 -1.23 -8.72 23.12
CA ASN A 163 -2.15 -7.58 23.10
C ASN A 163 -1.42 -6.23 23.13
N GLY A 164 -2.14 -5.16 22.85
CA GLY A 164 -1.68 -3.78 23.00
C GLY A 164 -1.57 -3.03 21.67
N ASP A 165 -0.79 -1.96 21.67
CA ASP A 165 -0.69 -1.04 20.53
C ASP A 165 0.24 -1.57 19.44
N TYR A 166 -0.23 -1.42 18.20
CA TYR A 166 0.50 -1.75 16.99
C TYR A 166 0.30 -0.67 15.92
N LEU A 167 1.30 -0.53 15.05
CA LEU A 167 1.12 0.06 13.73
C LEU A 167 0.85 -1.07 12.74
N LEU A 168 -0.19 -0.91 11.91
CA LEU A 168 -0.55 -1.82 10.85
C LEU A 168 -0.31 -1.15 9.50
N ARG A 169 0.67 -1.63 8.75
CA ARG A 169 1.15 -1.04 7.49
C ARG A 169 0.59 -1.84 6.32
N PHE A 170 -0.31 -1.23 5.55
CA PHE A 170 -0.72 -1.75 4.24
C PHE A 170 0.21 -1.19 3.18
N GLU A 171 0.59 -2.02 2.21
CA GLU A 171 1.52 -1.64 1.15
C GLU A 171 1.11 -2.22 -0.20
N LEU A 172 1.24 -1.37 -1.21
CA LEU A 172 1.22 -1.69 -2.64
C LEU A 172 2.58 -1.32 -3.23
N LEU A 173 3.20 -2.25 -3.97
CA LEU A 173 4.44 -1.99 -4.71
C LEU A 173 4.14 -2.09 -6.20
N ALA A 174 4.23 -0.98 -6.93
CA ALA A 174 4.05 -0.95 -8.37
C ALA A 174 5.38 -1.12 -9.12
N LEU A 175 5.39 -2.00 -10.11
CA LEU A 175 6.59 -2.49 -10.80
C LEU A 175 6.69 -2.08 -12.27
N HIS A 176 5.77 -1.26 -12.77
CA HIS A 176 5.71 -0.89 -14.19
C HIS A 176 7.00 -0.24 -14.71
N SER A 177 7.71 0.49 -13.84
CA SER A 177 9.00 1.12 -14.12
C SER A 177 10.19 0.43 -13.44
N ALA A 178 9.96 -0.70 -12.74
CA ALA A 178 10.94 -1.32 -11.85
C ALA A 178 12.05 -2.11 -12.56
N SER A 179 12.10 -2.13 -13.89
CA SER A 179 13.28 -2.61 -14.63
C SER A 179 14.50 -1.70 -14.43
N ASN A 180 14.27 -0.46 -13.99
CA ASN A 180 15.29 0.51 -13.65
C ASN A 180 15.46 0.60 -12.13
N ARG A 181 16.72 0.61 -11.67
CA ARG A 181 17.03 0.71 -10.24
C ARG A 181 16.47 2.00 -9.65
N GLY A 182 15.79 1.88 -8.50
CA GLY A 182 15.19 3.02 -7.80
C GLY A 182 13.92 3.56 -8.46
N GLN A 183 13.35 2.86 -9.44
CA GLN A 183 12.10 3.27 -10.10
C GLN A 183 10.88 2.45 -9.65
N ALA A 184 11.05 1.46 -8.79
CA ALA A 184 9.95 0.78 -8.13
C ALA A 184 9.20 1.76 -7.21
N GLN A 185 7.88 1.72 -7.23
CA GLN A 185 7.03 2.70 -6.56
C GLN A 185 6.29 2.05 -5.40
N PHE A 186 6.58 2.50 -4.18
CA PHE A 186 5.96 2.00 -2.98
C PHE A 186 4.89 2.98 -2.48
N TYR A 187 3.68 2.47 -2.29
CA TYR A 187 2.57 3.17 -1.65
C TYR A 187 2.28 2.45 -0.35
N MET A 188 2.26 3.16 0.77
CA MET A 188 1.96 2.56 2.06
C MET A 188 1.28 3.55 2.97
N GLU A 189 0.38 3.07 3.82
CA GLU A 189 -0.15 3.85 4.93
C GLU A 189 -0.15 2.99 6.20
N CYS A 190 0.11 3.65 7.33
CA CYS A 190 0.06 3.03 8.64
C CYS A 190 -1.22 3.40 9.39
N VAL A 191 -1.90 2.37 9.90
CA VAL A 191 -3.04 2.48 10.79
C VAL A 191 -2.60 2.27 12.23
N SER A 192 -3.05 3.15 13.12
CA SER A 192 -2.88 3.03 14.56
C SER A 192 -3.95 2.10 15.12
N VAL A 193 -3.55 0.91 15.61
CA VAL A 193 -4.49 -0.11 16.12
C VAL A 193 -4.13 -0.59 17.52
N ARG A 194 -5.14 -1.05 18.25
CA ARG A 194 -4.99 -1.75 19.53
C ARG A 194 -5.56 -3.15 19.43
N VAL A 195 -4.70 -4.15 19.58
CA VAL A 195 -5.04 -5.57 19.51
C VAL A 195 -5.48 -6.05 20.89
N SER A 196 -6.61 -6.74 20.95
CA SER A 196 -7.05 -7.52 22.11
C SER A 196 -7.34 -8.98 21.73
N GLY A 197 -7.44 -9.86 22.73
CA GLY A 197 -7.77 -11.29 22.53
C GLY A 197 -6.63 -12.15 21.97
N GLY A 198 -5.43 -11.59 21.80
CA GLY A 198 -4.24 -12.35 21.41
C GLY A 198 -3.69 -13.17 22.58
N THR A 199 -3.22 -14.39 22.29
CA THR A 199 -2.71 -15.30 23.32
C THR A 199 -1.31 -14.95 23.81
N GLY A 200 -0.55 -14.17 23.04
CA GLY A 200 0.87 -13.89 23.32
C GLY A 200 1.78 -15.12 23.27
N ALA A 201 1.31 -16.24 22.70
CA ALA A 201 2.05 -17.50 22.67
C ALA A 201 3.25 -17.50 21.71
N LYS A 202 3.32 -16.56 20.76
CA LYS A 202 4.43 -16.43 19.82
C LYS A 202 4.89 -14.98 19.70
N THR A 203 6.21 -14.81 19.67
CA THR A 203 6.87 -13.54 19.36
C THR A 203 7.41 -13.60 17.93
N PRO A 204 6.90 -12.76 16.99
CA PRO A 204 7.41 -12.73 15.63
C PRO A 204 8.90 -12.35 15.56
N SER A 205 9.66 -12.98 14.66
CA SER A 205 10.92 -12.40 14.21
C SER A 205 10.64 -11.13 13.41
N THR A 206 11.47 -10.11 13.58
CA THR A 206 11.22 -8.77 13.05
C THR A 206 12.32 -8.29 12.11
N VAL A 207 11.96 -7.31 11.29
CA VAL A 207 12.85 -6.59 10.38
C VAL A 207 12.71 -5.08 10.60
N SER A 208 13.67 -4.32 10.09
CA SER A 208 13.62 -2.85 10.07
C SER A 208 13.00 -2.33 8.79
N ILE A 209 12.19 -1.27 8.91
CA ILE A 209 11.77 -0.44 7.77
C ILE A 209 12.10 1.01 8.12
N PRO A 210 13.01 1.69 7.38
CA PRO A 210 13.84 1.18 6.28
C PRO A 210 14.83 0.08 6.71
N GLY A 211 15.32 -0.69 5.73
CA GLY A 211 16.35 -1.73 5.92
C GLY A 211 16.00 -3.11 5.37
N THR A 212 14.73 -3.51 5.43
CA THR A 212 14.28 -4.82 4.91
C THR A 212 14.23 -4.88 3.39
N TYR A 213 14.11 -3.74 2.72
CA TYR A 213 14.10 -3.62 1.26
C TYR A 213 15.42 -3.06 0.79
N LYS A 214 15.94 -3.62 -0.29
CA LYS A 214 17.10 -3.11 -1.00
C LYS A 214 16.72 -2.79 -2.43
N ALA A 215 17.34 -1.76 -2.99
CA ALA A 215 17.07 -1.32 -4.36
C ALA A 215 17.46 -2.38 -5.41
N ASP A 216 18.26 -3.38 -5.04
CA ASP A 216 18.71 -4.51 -5.85
C ASP A 216 18.03 -5.84 -5.46
N ASP A 217 17.08 -5.84 -4.52
CA ASP A 217 16.25 -7.02 -4.26
C ASP A 217 15.53 -7.43 -5.55
N LYS A 218 15.52 -8.73 -5.86
CA LYS A 218 14.91 -9.25 -7.10
C LYS A 218 13.41 -8.95 -7.23
N GLY A 219 12.74 -8.65 -6.12
CA GLY A 219 11.34 -8.21 -6.10
C GLY A 219 11.15 -6.71 -6.28
N VAL A 220 12.22 -5.93 -6.09
CA VAL A 220 12.23 -4.46 -6.18
C VAL A 220 12.81 -3.99 -7.50
N LEU A 221 13.96 -4.52 -7.92
CA LEU A 221 14.50 -4.38 -9.28
C LEU A 221 13.99 -5.56 -10.12
N PHE A 222 12.84 -5.37 -10.77
CA PHE A 222 12.12 -6.43 -11.45
C PHE A 222 11.57 -5.98 -12.80
N ASN A 223 11.83 -6.75 -13.85
CA ASN A 223 11.19 -6.53 -15.15
C ASN A 223 9.84 -7.25 -15.22
N VAL A 224 8.77 -6.46 -15.14
CA VAL A 224 7.38 -6.96 -15.20
C VAL A 224 6.96 -7.35 -16.62
N TRP A 225 7.65 -6.86 -17.65
CA TRP A 225 7.24 -6.96 -19.04
C TRP A 225 7.67 -8.29 -19.67
N SER A 226 6.71 -9.04 -20.19
CA SER A 226 6.96 -10.30 -20.91
C SER A 226 7.62 -10.03 -22.26
N ALA A 227 8.76 -10.68 -22.50
CA ALA A 227 9.54 -10.54 -23.73
C ALA A 227 8.78 -10.91 -25.01
N GLY A 228 7.71 -11.71 -24.91
CA GLY A 228 6.97 -12.21 -26.08
C GLY A 228 5.86 -11.28 -26.59
N ASN A 229 5.30 -10.41 -25.74
CA ASN A 229 4.14 -9.58 -26.11
C ASN A 229 4.14 -8.18 -25.49
N GLY A 230 5.17 -7.81 -24.73
CA GLY A 230 5.27 -6.49 -24.09
C GLY A 230 4.20 -6.24 -23.03
N LYS A 231 3.49 -7.26 -22.53
CA LYS A 231 2.49 -7.13 -21.47
C LYS A 231 3.14 -7.30 -20.09
N PRO A 232 2.62 -6.67 -19.03
CA PRO A 232 3.24 -6.69 -17.70
C PRO A 232 2.90 -7.99 -16.93
N TYR A 233 3.11 -9.14 -17.56
CA TYR A 233 2.78 -10.48 -17.05
C TYR A 233 3.97 -11.43 -17.32
N PRO A 234 4.96 -11.49 -16.40
CA PRO A 234 6.20 -12.22 -16.64
C PRO A 234 5.94 -13.74 -16.69
N ASN A 235 6.80 -14.49 -17.39
CA ASN A 235 6.64 -15.95 -17.53
C ASN A 235 7.13 -16.74 -16.29
N GLY A 236 7.59 -16.06 -15.24
CA GLY A 236 8.26 -16.68 -14.09
C GLY A 236 7.62 -16.34 -12.76
N GLN A 237 8.22 -16.86 -11.69
CA GLN A 237 7.82 -16.53 -10.32
C GLN A 237 8.32 -15.13 -9.94
N TYR A 238 7.49 -14.41 -9.19
CA TYR A 238 7.85 -13.12 -8.63
C TYR A 238 8.32 -13.29 -7.16
N PRO A 239 9.58 -12.95 -6.83
CA PRO A 239 10.09 -13.02 -5.46
C PRO A 239 9.62 -11.81 -4.66
N ILE A 240 8.54 -11.96 -3.90
CA ILE A 240 7.98 -10.89 -3.06
C ILE A 240 9.06 -10.43 -2.06
N PRO A 241 9.36 -9.11 -1.96
CA PRO A 241 10.42 -8.61 -1.10
C PRO A 241 10.07 -8.67 0.39
N GLY A 242 11.08 -8.56 1.26
CA GLY A 242 10.94 -8.61 2.72
C GLY A 242 10.83 -10.02 3.30
N PRO A 243 10.54 -10.16 4.61
CA PRO A 243 10.48 -11.46 5.29
C PRO A 243 9.29 -12.31 4.85
N GLY A 244 9.29 -13.60 5.21
CA GLY A 244 8.12 -14.47 5.08
C GLY A 244 6.95 -14.03 5.97
N VAL A 245 5.76 -14.55 5.71
CA VAL A 245 4.57 -14.29 6.54
C VAL A 245 4.73 -14.95 7.90
N PHE A 246 4.55 -14.18 8.98
CA PHE A 246 4.43 -14.68 10.33
C PHE A 246 3.15 -15.51 10.47
N THR A 247 3.28 -16.68 11.09
CA THR A 247 2.17 -17.61 11.30
C THR A 247 2.07 -18.05 12.77
N CYS A 248 0.84 -18.05 13.25
CA CYS A 248 0.43 -18.95 14.32
C CYS A 248 0.41 -20.37 13.77
#